data_AF-A0A6A5TN44-F1
#
_entry.id   AF-A0A6A5TN44-F1
#
_cell.length_a   1.000
_cell.length_b   1.000
_cell.length_c   1.000
_cell.angle_alpha   90.00
_cell.angle_beta   90.00
_cell.angle_gamma   90.00
#
_symmetry.space_group_name_H-M   'P 1'
#
loop_
_entity.id
_entity.type
_entity.pdbx_description
1 polymer ?
#
loop_
_entity_poly.entity_id
_entity_poly.type
_entity_poly.pdbx_seq_one_letter_code
_entity_poly.pdbx_strand_id
1 'polypeptide(L)'
;ITIIDTTIEVYGAIKDLHGLPEAFQQVNDRLPLVKQILEEVKVQAKNANPSDEKALEKLLEGCEKKATELRKIFTQIAKESTGGEFIISAYRLIVLKLGKKSRVETLMGRILKDLAVLAAHRVFQASARKRAEELEKARQELANVTPSLPDSEFDEKLGSVSQIGDYNRQYATFGGMQKNVDGHYFEAGGNQHFGMVPSK
;
A
#
# COMPACT_ATOMS: atom_id res chain seq x y z
N ILE A 1 0.56 12.99 12.29
CA ILE A 1 2.04 12.91 12.43
C ILE A 1 2.46 11.55 12.96
N THR A 2 1.91 11.08 14.09
CA THR A 2 2.16 9.72 14.63
C THR A 2 2.04 8.61 13.59
N ILE A 3 1.08 8.71 12.66
CA ILE A 3 0.96 7.75 11.56
C ILE A 3 2.24 7.64 10.72
N ILE A 4 2.89 8.76 10.40
CA ILE A 4 4.12 8.79 9.59
C ILE A 4 5.29 8.17 10.36
N ASP A 5 5.43 8.48 11.65
CA ASP A 5 6.45 7.87 12.51
C ASP A 5 6.30 6.35 12.55
N THR A 6 5.07 5.87 12.79
CA THR A 6 4.80 4.43 12.78
C THR A 6 5.04 3.80 11.41
N THR A 7 4.83 4.52 10.30
CA THR A 7 5.13 4.00 8.96
C THR A 7 6.64 3.86 8.74
N ILE A 8 7.45 4.81 9.20
CA ILE A 8 8.92 4.75 9.13
C ILE A 8 9.43 3.57 9.97
N GLU A 9 8.91 3.39 11.18
CA GLU A 9 9.28 2.27 12.06
C GLU A 9 8.95 0.92 11.42
N VAL A 10 7.75 0.77 10.86
CA VAL A 10 7.34 -0.48 10.19
C VAL A 10 8.17 -0.72 8.93
N TYR A 11 8.57 0.32 8.19
CA TYR A 11 9.49 0.17 7.05
C TYR A 11 10.84 -0.42 7.51
N GLY A 12 11.32 -0.03 8.70
CA GLY A 12 12.54 -0.58 9.29
C GLY A 12 12.55 -2.10 9.43
N ALA A 13 11.37 -2.74 9.54
CA ALA A 13 11.23 -4.19 9.60
C ALA A 13 11.29 -4.89 8.23
N ILE A 14 11.11 -4.15 7.13
CA ILE A 14 11.08 -4.70 5.76
C ILE A 14 12.25 -4.24 4.89
N LYS A 15 13.02 -3.23 5.33
CA LYS A 15 14.07 -2.58 4.53
C LYS A 15 15.15 -3.53 3.99
N ASP A 16 15.44 -4.60 4.73
CA ASP A 16 16.51 -5.55 4.42
C ASP A 16 15.97 -6.82 3.72
N LEU A 17 14.68 -6.82 3.31
CA LEU A 17 14.12 -7.95 2.59
C LEU A 17 14.72 -8.07 1.19
N HIS A 18 15.23 -9.25 0.86
CA HIS A 18 15.73 -9.55 -0.47
C HIS A 18 14.59 -9.52 -1.49
N GLY A 19 14.81 -8.83 -2.63
CA GLY A 19 13.81 -8.66 -3.68
C GLY A 19 12.77 -7.55 -3.44
N LEU A 20 12.92 -6.72 -2.40
CA LEU A 20 12.05 -5.57 -2.16
C LEU A 20 12.17 -4.56 -3.32
N PRO A 21 11.07 -4.15 -3.98
CA PRO A 21 11.12 -3.16 -5.05
C PRO A 21 11.67 -1.81 -4.57
N GLU A 22 12.49 -1.16 -5.40
CA GLU A 22 13.11 0.15 -5.10
C GLU A 22 12.08 1.22 -4.70
N ALA A 23 10.86 1.14 -5.25
CA ALA A 23 9.73 1.98 -4.90
C ALA A 23 9.47 2.07 -3.39
N PHE A 24 9.72 1.01 -2.61
CA PHE A 24 9.55 1.03 -1.17
C PHE A 24 10.57 1.94 -0.48
N GLN A 25 11.84 1.87 -0.88
CA GLN A 25 12.89 2.74 -0.38
C GLN A 25 12.62 4.19 -0.75
N GLN A 26 12.28 4.44 -2.02
CA GLN A 26 11.93 5.77 -2.52
C GLN A 26 10.75 6.37 -1.75
N VAL A 27 9.74 5.57 -1.40
CA VAL A 27 8.65 6.03 -0.54
C VAL A 27 9.13 6.37 0.86
N ASN A 28 9.96 5.51 1.47
CA ASN A 28 10.49 5.76 2.81
C ASN A 28 11.33 7.05 2.88
N ASP A 29 12.17 7.32 1.90
CA ASP A 29 13.06 8.50 1.85
C ASP A 29 12.29 9.83 1.83
N ARG A 30 11.00 9.80 1.44
CA ARG A 30 10.11 10.97 1.40
C ARG A 30 9.27 11.15 2.66
N LEU A 31 9.16 10.14 3.53
CA LEU A 31 8.41 10.22 4.79
C LEU A 31 8.93 11.31 5.74
N PRO A 32 10.26 11.56 5.87
CA PRO A 32 10.77 12.67 6.68
C PRO A 32 10.31 14.05 6.19
N LEU A 33 10.30 14.28 4.86
CA LEU A 33 9.79 15.52 4.27
C LEU A 33 8.30 15.70 4.56
N VAL A 34 7.52 14.64 4.39
CA VAL A 34 6.08 14.62 4.72
C VAL A 34 5.85 14.98 6.20
N LYS A 35 6.62 14.38 7.11
CA LYS A 35 6.54 14.67 8.54
C LYS A 35 6.81 16.15 8.83
N GLN A 36 7.91 16.68 8.31
CA GLN A 36 8.30 18.07 8.53
C GLN A 36 7.21 19.05 8.08
N ILE A 37 6.63 18.84 6.90
CA ILE A 37 5.58 19.71 6.37
C ILE A 37 4.32 19.62 7.23
N LEU A 38 3.92 18.42 7.66
CA LEU A 38 2.76 18.25 8.53
C LEU A 38 2.93 18.92 9.90
N GLU A 39 4.15 18.95 10.44
CA GLU A 39 4.48 19.67 11.68
C GLU A 39 4.36 21.19 11.50
N GLU A 40 4.89 21.74 10.42
CA GLU A 40 4.71 23.15 10.06
C GLU A 40 3.24 23.52 9.87
N VAL A 41 2.51 22.63 9.18
CA VAL A 41 1.07 22.76 8.96
C VAL A 41 0.31 22.86 10.27
N LYS A 42 0.62 21.98 11.23
CA LYS A 42 -0.01 21.99 12.55
C LYS A 42 0.25 23.29 13.33
N VAL A 43 1.42 23.90 13.18
CA VAL A 43 1.74 25.17 13.85
C VAL A 43 0.93 26.33 13.26
N GLN A 44 0.88 26.43 11.93
CA GLN A 44 0.21 27.55 11.26
C GLN A 44 -1.33 27.41 11.29
N ALA A 45 -1.85 26.18 11.33
CA ALA A 45 -3.27 25.88 11.50
C ALA A 45 -3.91 26.58 12.71
N LYS A 46 -3.14 26.78 13.79
CA LYS A 46 -3.62 27.41 15.03
C LYS A 46 -4.11 28.85 14.84
N ASN A 47 -3.67 29.51 13.76
CA ASN A 47 -4.02 30.89 13.44
C ASN A 47 -4.96 30.99 12.22
N ALA A 48 -5.50 29.86 11.74
CA ALA A 48 -6.38 29.84 10.58
C ALA A 48 -7.78 30.38 10.92
N ASN A 49 -8.45 30.99 9.94
CA ASN A 49 -9.87 31.32 10.07
C ASN A 49 -10.74 30.05 9.89
N PRO A 50 -12.02 30.07 10.28
CA PRO A 50 -12.88 28.86 10.24
C PRO A 50 -13.05 28.24 8.84
N SER A 51 -13.02 29.05 7.78
CA SER A 51 -13.13 28.55 6.41
C SER A 51 -11.86 27.78 6.00
N ASP A 52 -10.70 28.32 6.37
CA ASP A 52 -9.40 27.72 6.08
C ASP A 52 -9.17 26.46 6.93
N GLU A 53 -9.66 26.45 8.16
CA GLU A 53 -9.62 25.29 9.07
C GLU A 53 -10.32 24.07 8.47
N LYS A 54 -11.54 24.23 7.94
CA LYS A 54 -12.29 23.13 7.31
C LYS A 54 -11.61 22.58 6.06
N ALA A 55 -11.05 23.47 5.22
CA ALA A 55 -10.33 23.06 4.02
C ALA A 55 -9.05 22.28 4.40
N LEU A 56 -8.34 22.77 5.42
CA LEU A 56 -7.14 22.16 5.97
C LEU A 56 -7.43 20.78 6.57
N GLU A 57 -8.49 20.66 7.36
CA GLU A 57 -8.92 19.40 7.97
C GLU A 57 -9.18 18.32 6.91
N LYS A 58 -9.92 18.65 5.86
CA LYS A 58 -10.22 17.73 4.76
C LYS A 58 -8.96 17.24 4.04
N LEU A 59 -7.99 18.12 3.82
CA LEU A 59 -6.71 17.77 3.19
C LEU A 59 -5.86 16.88 4.10
N LEU A 60 -5.82 17.18 5.41
CA LEU A 60 -5.11 16.39 6.41
C LEU A 60 -5.72 14.99 6.57
N GLU A 61 -7.05 14.87 6.63
CA GLU A 61 -7.76 13.59 6.64
C GLU A 61 -7.44 12.76 5.39
N GLY A 62 -7.38 13.44 4.24
CA GLY A 62 -6.94 12.84 2.98
C GLY A 62 -5.53 12.25 3.06
N CYS A 63 -4.57 12.99 3.62
CA CYS A 63 -3.20 12.53 3.82
C CYS A 63 -3.15 11.35 4.79
N GLU A 64 -3.86 11.43 5.90
CA GLU A 64 -3.89 10.41 6.94
C GLU A 64 -4.44 9.07 6.44
N LYS A 65 -5.51 9.08 5.64
CA LYS A 65 -6.06 7.86 5.03
C LYS A 65 -5.02 7.15 4.15
N LYS A 66 -4.31 7.90 3.31
CA LYS A 66 -3.27 7.35 2.41
C LYS A 66 -2.05 6.85 3.19
N ALA A 67 -1.61 7.59 4.20
CA ALA A 67 -0.51 7.17 5.08
C ALA A 67 -0.87 5.90 5.88
N THR A 68 -2.12 5.79 6.31
CA THR A 68 -2.65 4.59 6.98
C THR A 68 -2.66 3.38 6.06
N GLU A 69 -3.06 3.57 4.80
CA GLU A 69 -3.01 2.52 3.79
C GLU A 69 -1.58 2.08 3.50
N LEU A 70 -0.65 3.02 3.37
CA LEU A 70 0.78 2.73 3.20
C LEU A 70 1.34 1.91 4.39
N ARG A 71 1.03 2.31 5.62
CA ARG A 71 1.43 1.57 6.82
C ARG A 71 0.88 0.15 6.84
N LYS A 72 -0.39 -0.03 6.45
CA LYS A 72 -1.03 -1.35 6.39
C LYS A 72 -0.29 -2.27 5.41
N ILE A 73 0.08 -1.76 4.24
CA ILE A 73 0.87 -2.49 3.26
C ILE A 73 2.21 -2.93 3.86
N PHE A 74 2.99 -2.01 4.46
CA PHE A 74 4.29 -2.36 5.05
C PHE A 74 4.15 -3.39 6.17
N THR A 75 3.12 -3.22 7.02
CA THR A 75 2.85 -4.13 8.14
C THR A 75 2.50 -5.52 7.65
N GLN A 76 1.73 -5.63 6.56
CA GLN A 76 1.33 -6.91 6.03
C GLN A 76 2.49 -7.61 5.31
N ILE A 77 3.34 -6.87 4.59
CA ILE A 77 4.57 -7.42 4.02
C ILE A 77 5.47 -7.97 5.13
N ALA A 78 5.69 -7.22 6.21
CA ALA A 78 6.50 -7.66 7.34
C ALA A 78 6.01 -8.99 7.95
N LYS A 79 4.68 -9.20 7.97
CA LYS A 79 4.06 -10.43 8.48
C LYS A 79 4.16 -11.61 7.51
N GLU A 80 4.02 -11.35 6.21
CA GLU A 80 4.01 -12.39 5.19
C GLU A 80 5.43 -12.85 4.80
N SER A 81 6.41 -11.98 4.97
CA SER A 81 7.82 -12.28 4.72
C SER A 81 8.37 -13.38 5.61
N THR A 82 9.17 -14.27 5.01
CA THR A 82 9.81 -15.39 5.69
C THR A 82 11.25 -15.53 5.26
N GLY A 83 12.15 -15.80 6.20
CA GLY A 83 13.56 -16.04 5.90
C GLY A 83 14.32 -14.84 5.33
N GLY A 84 13.80 -13.61 5.49
CA GLY A 84 14.39 -12.41 4.91
C GLY A 84 14.02 -12.14 3.46
N GLU A 85 13.09 -12.90 2.87
CA GLU A 85 12.65 -12.73 1.49
C GLU A 85 11.38 -11.88 1.38
N PHE A 86 11.34 -11.03 0.36
CA PHE A 86 10.14 -10.32 -0.05
C PHE A 86 9.21 -11.26 -0.84
N ILE A 87 7.97 -11.41 -0.39
CA ILE A 87 6.98 -12.28 -1.04
C ILE A 87 6.12 -11.43 -1.99
N ILE A 88 6.50 -11.38 -3.27
CA ILE A 88 5.82 -10.54 -4.27
C ILE A 88 4.35 -10.94 -4.47
N SER A 89 4.01 -12.24 -4.38
CA SER A 89 2.62 -12.72 -4.42
C SER A 89 1.75 -12.12 -3.30
N ALA A 90 2.30 -11.99 -2.09
CA ALA A 90 1.60 -11.39 -0.96
C ALA A 90 1.36 -9.90 -1.21
N TYR A 91 2.39 -9.19 -1.71
CA TYR A 91 2.25 -7.78 -2.08
C TYR A 91 1.22 -7.55 -3.18
N ARG A 92 1.25 -8.35 -4.25
CA ARG A 92 0.26 -8.35 -5.33
C ARG A 92 -1.16 -8.48 -4.78
N LEU A 93 -1.41 -9.48 -3.92
CA LEU A 93 -2.73 -9.70 -3.34
C LEU A 93 -3.24 -8.49 -2.55
N ILE A 94 -2.36 -7.84 -1.78
CA ILE A 94 -2.70 -6.65 -0.99
C ILE A 94 -3.14 -5.52 -1.92
N VAL A 95 -2.32 -5.21 -2.93
CA VAL A 95 -2.59 -4.08 -3.83
C VAL A 95 -3.78 -4.36 -4.74
N LEU A 96 -3.99 -5.59 -5.20
CA LEU A 96 -5.17 -5.93 -6.01
C LEU A 96 -6.47 -5.79 -5.23
N LYS A 97 -6.48 -6.19 -3.94
CA LYS A 97 -7.65 -6.02 -3.07
C LYS A 97 -7.97 -4.55 -2.77
N LEU A 98 -6.96 -3.70 -2.67
CA LEU A 98 -7.13 -2.27 -2.38
C LEU A 98 -7.31 -1.43 -3.66
N GLY A 99 -6.84 -1.94 -4.80
CA GLY A 99 -6.90 -1.33 -6.13
C GLY A 99 -5.58 -0.69 -6.57
N LYS A 100 -5.49 -0.35 -7.87
CA LYS A 100 -4.28 0.23 -8.51
C LYS A 100 -3.70 1.45 -7.80
N LYS A 101 -4.56 2.25 -7.16
CA LYS A 101 -4.16 3.48 -6.46
C LYS A 101 -3.43 3.23 -5.13
N SER A 102 -3.30 1.97 -4.73
CA SER A 102 -2.72 1.51 -3.47
C SER A 102 -1.27 1.03 -3.63
N ARG A 103 -0.70 1.09 -4.84
CA ARG A 103 0.75 0.97 -4.99
C ARG A 103 1.47 2.02 -4.16
N VAL A 104 2.64 1.67 -3.62
CA VAL A 104 3.30 2.47 -2.57
C VAL A 104 3.74 3.84 -3.10
N GLU A 105 4.30 3.89 -4.32
CA GLU A 105 4.68 5.13 -5.01
C GLU A 105 3.45 5.95 -5.41
N THR A 106 2.35 5.28 -5.77
CA THR A 106 1.10 5.98 -6.10
C THR A 106 0.48 6.63 -4.85
N LEU A 107 0.50 5.95 -3.70
CA LEU A 107 0.05 6.51 -2.42
C LEU A 107 0.90 7.71 -2.00
N MET A 108 2.23 7.56 -2.03
CA MET A 108 3.15 8.65 -1.66
C MET A 108 3.02 9.86 -2.59
N GLY A 109 2.94 9.64 -3.91
CA GLY A 109 2.76 10.74 -4.86
C GLY A 109 1.46 11.53 -4.62
N ARG A 110 0.39 10.85 -4.19
CA ARG A 110 -0.87 11.51 -3.80
C ARG A 110 -0.75 12.26 -2.48
N ILE A 111 0.01 11.75 -1.50
CA ILE A 111 0.31 12.50 -0.26
C ILE A 111 1.08 13.78 -0.60
N LEU A 112 2.14 13.70 -1.41
CA LEU A 112 2.92 14.86 -1.83
C LEU A 112 2.06 15.89 -2.56
N LYS A 113 1.12 15.44 -3.41
CA LYS A 113 0.16 16.31 -4.09
C LYS A 113 -0.75 17.04 -3.11
N ASP A 114 -1.31 16.33 -2.14
CA ASP A 114 -2.18 16.94 -1.13
C ASP A 114 -1.40 17.96 -0.27
N LEU A 115 -0.15 17.64 0.08
CA LEU A 115 0.75 18.57 0.77
C LEU A 115 1.11 19.80 -0.09
N ALA A 116 1.21 19.65 -1.41
CA ALA A 116 1.49 20.79 -2.30
C ALA A 116 0.29 21.74 -2.36
N VAL A 117 -0.93 21.19 -2.40
CA VAL A 117 -2.16 21.98 -2.28
C VAL A 117 -2.22 22.71 -0.93
N LEU A 118 -1.80 22.03 0.15
CA LEU A 118 -1.69 22.64 1.48
C LEU A 118 -0.67 23.76 1.52
N ALA A 119 0.54 23.55 1.00
CA ALA A 119 1.60 24.55 0.98
C ALA A 119 1.24 25.79 0.14
N ALA A 120 0.48 25.62 -0.94
CA ALA A 120 -0.01 26.72 -1.77
C ALA A 120 -1.16 27.51 -1.12
N HIS A 121 -1.76 26.99 -0.05
CA HIS A 121 -2.88 27.64 0.60
C HIS A 121 -2.45 28.94 1.30
N ARG A 122 -3.32 29.96 1.32
CA ARG A 122 -3.00 31.34 1.76
C ARG A 122 -2.41 31.44 3.17
N VAL A 123 -2.75 30.50 4.04
CA VAL A 123 -2.25 30.38 5.43
C VAL A 123 -0.74 30.12 5.46
N PHE A 124 -0.17 29.59 4.38
CA PHE A 124 1.21 29.08 4.30
C PHE A 124 2.17 29.95 3.45
N GLN A 125 1.73 31.12 2.97
CA GLN A 125 2.40 31.88 1.89
C GLN A 125 3.87 32.26 2.12
N ALA A 126 4.30 32.55 3.34
CA ALA A 126 5.69 32.95 3.61
C ALA A 126 6.71 31.80 3.46
N SER A 127 6.28 30.56 3.71
CA SER A 127 7.08 29.33 3.55
C SER A 127 6.73 28.52 2.29
N ALA A 128 5.64 28.90 1.61
CA ALA A 128 5.00 28.13 0.53
C ALA A 128 5.92 27.84 -0.65
N ARG A 129 6.73 28.81 -1.10
CA ARG A 129 7.49 28.69 -2.36
C ARG A 129 8.55 27.58 -2.30
N LYS A 130 9.40 27.61 -1.28
CA LYS A 130 10.44 26.59 -1.07
C LYS A 130 9.82 25.19 -0.87
N ARG A 131 8.75 25.10 -0.08
CA ARG A 131 8.05 23.83 0.17
C ARG A 131 7.38 23.28 -1.09
N ALA A 132 6.81 24.13 -1.93
CA ALA A 132 6.23 23.73 -3.21
C ALA A 132 7.30 23.16 -4.16
N GLU A 133 8.48 23.79 -4.21
CA GLU A 133 9.62 23.30 -5.00
C GLU A 133 10.13 21.94 -4.50
N GLU A 134 10.28 21.77 -3.17
CA GLU A 134 10.67 20.49 -2.56
C GLU A 134 9.67 19.36 -2.84
N LEU A 135 8.37 19.65 -2.73
CA LEU A 135 7.30 18.68 -2.97
C LEU A 135 7.21 18.28 -4.45
N GLU A 136 7.33 19.23 -5.36
CA GLU A 136 7.30 18.96 -6.79
C GLU A 136 8.53 18.16 -7.22
N LYS A 137 9.72 18.50 -6.70
CA LYS A 137 10.92 17.70 -6.92
C LYS A 137 10.73 16.26 -6.42
N ALA A 138 10.25 16.08 -5.19
CA ALA A 138 10.00 14.76 -4.62
C ALA A 138 9.00 13.95 -5.46
N ARG A 139 7.99 14.62 -6.04
CA ARG A 139 6.99 14.00 -6.93
C ARG A 139 7.58 13.60 -8.28
N GLN A 140 8.41 14.45 -8.88
CA GLN A 140 9.08 14.16 -10.16
C GLN A 140 10.04 12.98 -10.02
N GLU A 141 10.85 12.97 -8.98
CA GLU A 141 11.72 11.84 -8.70
C GLU A 141 10.92 10.55 -8.50
N LEU A 142 9.80 10.60 -7.76
CA LEU A 142 8.94 9.44 -7.55
C LEU A 142 8.25 8.95 -8.84
N ALA A 143 7.96 9.86 -9.77
CA ALA A 143 7.38 9.51 -11.07
C ALA A 143 8.38 8.79 -11.99
N ASN A 144 9.69 8.97 -11.76
CA ASN A 144 10.76 8.29 -12.48
C ASN A 144 11.10 6.91 -11.89
N VAL A 145 10.54 6.56 -10.73
CA VAL A 145 10.76 5.27 -10.09
C VAL A 145 10.03 4.17 -10.85
N THR A 146 10.67 3.01 -10.99
CA THR A 146 10.04 1.84 -11.59
C THR A 146 8.85 1.43 -10.70
N PRO A 147 7.62 1.29 -11.27
CA PRO A 147 6.44 0.95 -10.48
C PRO A 147 6.65 -0.34 -9.67
N SER A 148 6.13 -0.35 -8.43
CA SER A 148 6.25 -1.53 -7.56
C SER A 148 5.52 -2.76 -8.09
N LEU A 149 4.50 -2.56 -8.94
CA LEU A 149 3.78 -3.56 -9.71
C LEU A 149 3.48 -3.03 -11.11
N PRO A 150 3.60 -3.87 -12.16
CA PRO A 150 3.27 -3.46 -13.52
C PRO A 150 1.76 -3.22 -13.68
N ASP A 151 1.40 -2.34 -14.62
CA ASP A 151 0.02 -1.97 -14.87
C ASP A 151 -0.85 -3.17 -15.32
N SER A 152 -0.23 -4.14 -16.00
CA SER A 152 -0.89 -5.37 -16.47
C SER A 152 -1.47 -6.24 -15.34
N GLU A 153 -1.03 -6.07 -14.10
CA GLU A 153 -1.62 -6.77 -12.94
C GLU A 153 -3.07 -6.34 -12.68
N PHE A 154 -3.45 -5.14 -13.15
CA PHE A 154 -4.78 -4.57 -12.94
C PHE A 154 -5.70 -4.70 -14.15
N ASP A 155 -5.23 -5.32 -15.24
CA ASP A 155 -6.06 -5.58 -16.40
C ASP A 155 -6.97 -6.78 -16.09
N GLU A 156 -8.26 -6.53 -15.85
CA GLU A 156 -9.25 -7.59 -15.64
C GLU A 156 -9.38 -8.45 -16.90
N LYS A 157 -8.87 -9.68 -16.86
CA LYS A 157 -9.36 -10.73 -17.77
C LYS A 157 -10.72 -11.19 -17.25
N LEU A 158 -11.79 -10.72 -17.91
CA LEU A 158 -13.15 -11.19 -17.67
C LEU A 158 -13.17 -12.74 -17.69
N GLY A 159 -13.53 -13.37 -16.56
CA GLY A 159 -13.68 -14.82 -16.43
C GLY A 159 -12.47 -15.61 -15.92
N SER A 160 -11.33 -14.98 -15.58
CA SER A 160 -10.20 -15.70 -14.97
C SER A 160 -10.10 -15.49 -13.46
N VAL A 161 -10.08 -16.59 -12.69
CA VAL A 161 -9.61 -16.58 -11.30
C VAL A 161 -8.08 -16.74 -11.33
N SER A 162 -7.36 -15.66 -11.06
CA SER A 162 -5.90 -15.69 -11.00
C SER A 162 -5.45 -16.23 -9.65
N GLN A 163 -4.75 -17.37 -9.64
CA GLN A 163 -3.99 -17.83 -8.49
C GLN A 163 -2.64 -17.12 -8.49
N ILE A 164 -2.28 -16.48 -7.39
CA ILE A 164 -0.98 -15.82 -7.24
C ILE A 164 -0.24 -16.54 -6.13
N GLY A 165 0.97 -17.00 -6.40
CA GLY A 165 1.76 -17.72 -5.43
C GLY A 165 3.24 -17.65 -5.76
N ASP A 166 4.05 -17.60 -4.72
CA ASP A 166 5.49 -17.80 -4.76
C ASP A 166 5.83 -18.82 -3.66
N TYR A 167 6.90 -19.60 -3.88
CA TYR A 167 7.29 -20.70 -2.98
C TYR A 167 6.15 -21.73 -2.79
N ASN A 168 5.95 -22.21 -1.55
CA ASN A 168 4.92 -23.19 -1.18
C ASN A 168 3.58 -22.53 -0.77
N ARG A 169 3.32 -21.27 -1.16
CA ARG A 169 2.09 -20.53 -0.80
C ARG A 169 1.29 -20.17 -2.04
N GLN A 170 -0.01 -20.44 -2.02
CA GLN A 170 -0.96 -20.04 -3.04
C GLN A 170 -2.02 -19.13 -2.42
N TYR A 171 -2.32 -18.01 -3.09
CA TYR A 171 -3.33 -17.04 -2.68
C TYR A 171 -4.39 -16.91 -3.78
N ALA A 172 -5.66 -16.99 -3.39
CA ALA A 172 -6.79 -16.66 -4.25
C ALA A 172 -7.06 -15.16 -4.24
N THR A 173 -7.18 -14.56 -5.43
CA THR A 173 -7.44 -13.11 -5.61
C THR A 173 -8.87 -12.71 -5.21
N PHE A 174 -9.82 -13.65 -5.22
CA PHE A 174 -11.21 -13.45 -4.81
C PHE A 174 -11.65 -14.48 -3.77
N GLY A 175 -12.57 -14.09 -2.88
CA GLY A 175 -13.17 -14.99 -1.90
C GLY A 175 -14.02 -16.05 -2.60
N GLY A 176 -13.67 -17.31 -2.42
CA GLY A 176 -14.36 -18.45 -3.03
C GLY A 176 -13.69 -19.76 -2.65
N MET A 177 -14.37 -20.88 -2.86
CA MET A 177 -13.81 -22.22 -2.63
C MET A 177 -12.83 -22.53 -3.76
N GLN A 178 -11.53 -22.52 -3.45
CA GLN A 178 -10.48 -22.94 -4.39
C GLN A 178 -10.41 -24.46 -4.42
N LYS A 179 -10.50 -25.03 -5.62
CA LYS A 179 -10.49 -26.47 -5.83
C LYS A 179 -9.42 -26.81 -6.86
N ASN A 180 -8.25 -27.18 -6.36
CA ASN A 180 -7.15 -27.63 -7.20
C ASN A 180 -7.39 -29.10 -7.56
N VAL A 181 -7.82 -29.37 -8.80
CA VAL A 181 -8.02 -30.73 -9.30
C VAL A 181 -6.95 -31.01 -10.34
N ASP A 182 -6.05 -31.95 -10.04
CA ASP A 182 -5.29 -32.67 -11.05
C ASP A 182 -5.72 -34.15 -10.95
N GLY A 183 -6.52 -34.61 -11.90
CA GLY A 183 -7.08 -35.97 -11.92
C GLY A 183 -8.58 -36.09 -11.64
N HIS A 184 -9.03 -37.29 -11.21
CA HIS A 184 -10.44 -37.60 -10.99
C HIS A 184 -10.95 -37.00 -9.68
N TYR A 185 -12.04 -36.24 -9.77
CA TYR A 185 -12.71 -35.64 -8.62
C TYR A 185 -14.04 -36.35 -8.32
N PHE A 186 -14.25 -36.71 -7.05
CA PHE A 186 -15.51 -37.28 -6.56
C PHE A 186 -16.03 -36.44 -5.40
N GLU A 187 -17.26 -35.93 -5.52
CA GLU A 187 -17.97 -35.21 -4.45
C GLU A 187 -19.08 -36.08 -3.90
N ALA A 188 -19.10 -36.26 -2.59
CA ALA A 188 -20.16 -36.96 -1.91
C ALA A 188 -21.19 -35.95 -1.39
N GLY A 189 -22.41 -35.98 -1.93
CA GLY A 189 -23.53 -35.15 -1.45
C GLY A 189 -24.18 -35.64 -0.14
N GLY A 190 -23.51 -36.53 0.60
CA GLY A 190 -24.04 -37.18 1.80
C GLY A 190 -22.99 -38.04 2.51
N ASN A 191 -23.38 -38.70 3.61
CA ASN A 191 -22.48 -39.52 4.41
C ASN A 191 -21.90 -40.68 3.59
N GLN A 192 -20.57 -40.80 3.59
CA GLN A 192 -19.88 -41.94 2.98
C GLN A 192 -19.60 -43.00 4.05
N HIS A 193 -20.09 -44.21 3.81
CA HIS A 193 -19.83 -45.36 4.66
C HIS A 193 -18.86 -46.30 3.93
N PHE A 194 -17.61 -46.36 4.42
CA PHE A 194 -16.61 -47.29 3.91
C PHE A 194 -16.69 -48.58 4.72
N GLY A 195 -17.15 -49.66 4.08
CA GLY A 195 -17.13 -51.00 4.65
C GLY A 195 -15.86 -51.76 4.26
N MET A 196 -15.39 -52.66 5.12
CA MET A 196 -14.35 -53.61 4.74
C MET A 196 -14.95 -54.71 3.85
N VAL A 197 -14.24 -55.05 2.77
CA VAL A 197 -14.55 -56.23 1.97
C VAL A 197 -14.34 -57.47 2.86
N PRO A 198 -15.34 -58.35 3.03
CA PRO A 198 -15.16 -59.55 3.82
C PRO A 198 -14.08 -60.44 3.20
N SER A 199 -13.15 -60.91 4.03
CA SER A 199 -12.18 -61.93 3.66
C SER A 199 -12.92 -63.19 3.21
N LYS A 200 -12.53 -63.76 2.06
CA LYS A 200 -13.00 -65.08 1.61
C LYS A 200 -12.45 -66.19 2.48
#